data_AF-A0A022R114-F1
#
_entry.id   AF-A0A022R114-F1
#
_cell.length_a   1.000
_cell.length_b   1.000
_cell.length_c   1.000
_cell.angle_alpha   90.00
_cell.angle_beta   90.00
_cell.angle_gamma   90.00
#
_symmetry.space_group_name_H-M   'P 1'
#
loop_
_entity.id
_entity.type
_entity.pdbx_description
1 polymer ?
#
loop_
_entity_poly.entity_id
_entity_poly.type
_entity_poly.pdbx_seq_one_letter_code
_entity_poly.pdbx_strand_id
1 'polypeptide(L)'
;MIVCAGMPCSQIANGAFTLGTAAVLPFYTFMVVAPKAELTKKLVSSSVPYMALGLLYAYLLYLSWTPDTMRLMFASKYWLPELPGIAKMFSTEMTLASAWIHLLAVDLFAARQVYYDGLQENIETRHSVTLCLLFCPIGVLSHFITKALTRARD
;
A
#
# COMPACT_ATOMS: atom_id res chain seq x y z
N MET A 1 -6.17 -23.79 16.43
CA MET A 1 -6.16 -23.73 14.96
C MET A 1 -7.48 -23.11 14.54
N ILE A 2 -7.52 -21.79 14.31
CA ILE A 2 -8.77 -21.11 13.95
C ILE A 2 -9.01 -21.39 12.47
N VAL A 3 -10.00 -22.23 12.18
CA VAL A 3 -10.48 -22.51 10.83
C VAL A 3 -11.52 -21.44 10.50
N CYS A 4 -11.09 -20.33 9.89
CA CYS A 4 -12.03 -19.37 9.32
C CYS A 4 -12.45 -19.86 7.93
N ALA A 5 -13.73 -20.21 7.78
CA ALA A 5 -14.40 -20.44 6.49
C ALA A 5 -13.89 -21.63 5.63
N GLY A 6 -13.47 -22.74 6.25
CA GLY A 6 -13.21 -23.99 5.51
C GLY A 6 -11.97 -24.00 4.60
N MET A 7 -11.17 -22.92 4.60
CA MET A 7 -9.85 -22.86 3.97
C MET A 7 -8.76 -22.66 5.04
N PRO A 8 -7.58 -23.28 4.89
CA PRO A 8 -6.45 -23.03 5.80
C PRO A 8 -6.02 -21.55 5.73
N CYS A 9 -5.71 -20.95 6.88
CA CYS A 9 -5.32 -19.53 6.98
C CYS A 9 -4.15 -19.12 6.06
N SER A 10 -3.26 -20.08 5.75
CA SER A 10 -2.15 -19.89 4.82
C SER A 10 -2.60 -19.67 3.37
N GLN A 11 -3.69 -20.32 2.93
CA GLN A 11 -4.26 -20.09 1.60
C GLN A 11 -4.92 -18.71 1.50
N ILE A 12 -5.60 -18.27 2.56
CA ILE A 12 -6.20 -16.93 2.62
C ILE A 12 -5.10 -15.85 2.56
N ALA A 13 -4.03 -16.01 3.36
CA ALA A 13 -2.90 -15.09 3.37
C ALA A 13 -2.20 -15.01 2.00
N ASN A 14 -1.88 -16.15 1.39
CA ASN A 14 -1.24 -16.19 0.07
C ASN A 14 -2.17 -15.65 -1.05
N GLY A 15 -3.46 -15.96 -0.98
CA GLY A 15 -4.47 -15.45 -1.90
C GLY A 15 -4.57 -13.92 -1.81
N ALA A 16 -4.68 -13.38 -0.60
CA ALA A 16 -4.72 -11.93 -0.39
C ALA A 16 -3.44 -11.23 -0.84
N PHE A 17 -2.27 -11.79 -0.54
CA PHE A 17 -0.98 -11.27 -1.00
C PHE A 17 -0.91 -11.20 -2.53
N THR A 18 -1.27 -12.29 -3.21
CA THR A 18 -1.23 -12.39 -4.67
C THR A 18 -2.25 -11.47 -5.31
N LEU A 19 -3.49 -11.47 -4.82
CA LEU A 19 -4.57 -10.62 -5.32
C LEU A 19 -4.27 -9.15 -5.09
N GLY A 20 -3.79 -8.75 -3.91
CA GLY A 20 -3.42 -7.37 -3.62
C GLY A 20 -2.31 -6.88 -4.55
N THR A 21 -1.25 -7.67 -4.72
CA THR A 21 -0.13 -7.33 -5.60
C THR A 21 -0.59 -7.26 -7.06
N ALA A 22 -1.36 -8.23 -7.54
CA ALA A 22 -1.89 -8.23 -8.90
C ALA A 22 -2.88 -7.07 -9.14
N ALA A 23 -3.66 -6.68 -8.13
CA ALA A 23 -4.65 -5.61 -8.25
C ALA A 23 -4.01 -4.23 -8.42
N VAL A 24 -2.87 -3.95 -7.78
CA VAL A 24 -2.22 -2.63 -7.89
C VAL A 24 -1.46 -2.45 -9.21
N LEU A 25 -0.88 -3.51 -9.77
CA LEU A 25 -0.01 -3.44 -10.95
C LEU A 25 -0.63 -2.76 -12.18
N PRO A 26 -1.90 -3.01 -12.56
CA PRO A 26 -2.54 -2.31 -13.65
C PRO A 26 -2.55 -0.79 -13.45
N PHE A 27 -2.85 -0.30 -12.24
CA PHE A 27 -2.88 1.13 -11.94
C PHE A 27 -1.52 1.78 -12.16
N TYR A 28 -0.46 1.17 -11.63
CA TYR A 28 0.91 1.64 -11.84
C TYR A 28 1.31 1.58 -13.31
N THR A 29 0.97 0.50 -14.01
CA THR A 29 1.26 0.35 -15.44
C THR A 29 0.64 1.49 -16.26
N PHE A 30 -0.64 1.81 -16.02
CA PHE A 30 -1.30 2.91 -16.70
C PHE A 30 -0.71 4.28 -16.34
N MET A 31 -0.40 4.52 -15.06
CA MET A 31 0.23 5.76 -14.61
C MET A 31 1.63 5.97 -15.20
N VAL A 32 2.41 4.92 -15.42
CA VAL A 32 3.77 5.00 -15.97
C VAL A 32 3.78 5.05 -17.50
N VAL A 33 3.04 4.16 -18.17
CA VAL A 33 3.06 4.01 -19.64
C VAL A 33 2.28 5.14 -20.32
N ALA A 34 1.09 5.48 -19.80
CA ALA A 34 0.18 6.44 -20.43
C ALA A 34 -0.38 7.44 -19.40
N PRO A 35 0.47 8.27 -18.74
CA PRO A 35 0.03 9.18 -17.69
C PRO A 35 -1.00 10.21 -18.15
N LYS A 36 -0.95 10.65 -19.42
CA LYS A 36 -1.83 11.71 -19.95
C LYS A 36 -3.13 11.18 -20.57
N ALA A 37 -3.32 9.86 -20.67
CA ALA A 37 -4.52 9.27 -21.28
C ALA A 37 -5.76 9.49 -20.40
N GLU A 38 -6.91 9.78 -21.04
CA GLU A 38 -8.19 9.96 -20.36
C GLU A 38 -8.62 8.71 -19.57
N LEU A 39 -8.28 7.53 -20.07
CA LEU A 39 -8.53 6.27 -19.36
C LEU A 39 -7.73 6.18 -18.05
N THR A 40 -6.45 6.57 -18.07
CA THR A 40 -5.60 6.61 -16.85
C THR A 40 -6.16 7.59 -15.83
N LYS A 41 -6.53 8.80 -16.27
CA LYS A 41 -7.14 9.82 -15.39
C LYS A 41 -8.43 9.31 -14.75
N LYS A 42 -9.30 8.65 -15.53
CA LYS A 42 -10.56 8.06 -15.05
C LYS A 42 -10.33 6.89 -14.10
N LEU A 43 -9.33 6.06 -14.38
CA LEU A 43 -8.98 4.92 -13.54
C LEU A 43 -8.45 5.39 -12.19
N VAL A 44 -7.55 6.37 -12.19
CA VAL A 44 -6.94 6.96 -10.98
C VAL A 44 -7.92 7.84 -10.21
N SER A 45 -8.94 8.42 -10.87
CA SER A 45 -10.01 9.19 -10.20
C SER A 45 -11.01 8.33 -9.45
N SER A 46 -11.14 7.06 -9.81
CA SER A 46 -11.98 6.13 -9.07
C SER A 46 -11.41 5.86 -7.68
N SER A 47 -12.25 6.03 -6.64
CA SER A 47 -11.91 5.65 -5.27
C SER A 47 -12.12 4.15 -4.98
N VAL A 48 -12.77 3.43 -5.91
CA VAL A 48 -13.13 2.01 -5.76
C VAL A 48 -11.94 1.10 -5.42
N PRO A 49 -10.77 1.20 -6.10
CA PRO A 49 -9.64 0.31 -5.82
C PRO A 49 -9.09 0.49 -4.40
N TYR A 50 -9.03 1.73 -3.92
CA TYR A 50 -8.58 2.07 -2.58
C TYR A 50 -9.55 1.56 -1.52
N MET A 51 -10.86 1.71 -1.75
CA MET A 51 -11.89 1.17 -0.87
C MET A 51 -11.82 -0.36 -0.81
N ALA A 52 -11.65 -1.02 -1.95
CA ALA A 52 -11.52 -2.47 -2.02
C ALA A 52 -10.29 -2.99 -1.25
N LEU A 53 -9.12 -2.35 -1.43
CA LEU A 53 -7.91 -2.69 -0.68
C LEU A 53 -8.07 -2.40 0.83
N GLY A 54 -8.73 -1.30 1.19
CA GLY A 54 -9.02 -0.96 2.59
C GLY A 54 -9.95 -1.97 3.26
N LEU A 55 -10.98 -2.44 2.57
CA LEU A 55 -11.87 -3.48 3.06
C LEU A 55 -11.15 -4.84 3.20
N LEU A 56 -10.32 -5.20 2.21
CA LEU A 56 -9.49 -6.39 2.29
C LEU A 56 -8.53 -6.34 3.47
N TYR A 57 -7.86 -5.19 3.67
CA TYR A 57 -7.01 -4.95 4.84
C TYR A 57 -7.78 -5.10 6.14
N ALA A 58 -8.94 -4.44 6.29
CA ALA A 58 -9.75 -4.51 7.50
C ALA A 58 -10.19 -5.96 7.81
N TYR A 59 -10.52 -6.74 6.79
CA TYR A 59 -10.86 -8.16 6.93
C TYR A 59 -9.67 -8.98 7.43
N LEU A 60 -8.49 -8.84 6.82
CA LEU A 60 -7.29 -9.56 7.24
C LEU A 60 -6.81 -9.14 8.62
N LEU A 61 -6.91 -7.85 8.93
CA LEU A 61 -6.59 -7.31 10.25
C LEU A 61 -7.50 -7.92 11.32
N TYR A 62 -8.80 -7.99 11.06
CA TYR A 62 -9.76 -8.63 11.95
C TYR A 62 -9.40 -10.10 12.21
N LEU A 63 -9.04 -10.86 11.17
CA LEU A 63 -8.61 -12.25 11.31
C LEU A 63 -7.27 -12.41 12.03
N SER A 64 -6.35 -11.45 11.84
CA SER A 64 -5.05 -11.43 12.47
C SER A 64 -5.12 -11.06 13.96
N TRP A 65 -6.19 -10.38 14.38
CA TRP A 65 -6.29 -9.82 15.72
C TRP A 65 -6.72 -10.87 16.73
N THR A 66 -5.73 -11.48 17.38
CA THR A 66 -5.93 -12.40 18.51
C THR A 66 -5.50 -11.75 19.84
N PRO A 67 -6.03 -12.19 20.99
CA PRO A 67 -5.61 -11.69 22.31
C PRO A 67 -4.09 -11.79 22.53
N ASP A 68 -3.46 -12.84 21.98
CA ASP A 68 -2.02 -13.03 22.03
C ASP A 68 -1.26 -12.00 21.19
N THR A 69 -1.69 -11.73 19.96
CA THR A 69 -1.08 -10.67 19.13
C THR A 69 -1.22 -9.28 19.76
N MET A 70 -2.35 -9.00 20.42
CA MET A 70 -2.54 -7.73 21.14
C MET A 70 -1.61 -7.59 22.33
N ARG A 71 -1.45 -8.65 23.11
CA ARG A 71 -0.48 -8.67 24.22
C ARG A 71 0.95 -8.51 23.71
N LEU A 72 1.29 -9.10 22.57
CA LEU A 72 2.62 -8.96 21.97
C LEU A 72 2.87 -7.54 21.43
N MET A 73 1.86 -6.91 20.82
CA MET A 73 1.97 -5.55 20.30
C MET A 73 2.03 -4.49 21.40
N PHE A 74 1.42 -4.73 22.55
CA PHE A 74 1.31 -3.72 23.62
C PHE A 74 1.81 -4.23 24.98
N ALA A 75 2.84 -5.09 24.97
CA ALA A 75 3.39 -5.70 26.18
C ALA A 75 4.04 -4.69 27.15
N SER A 76 4.38 -3.48 26.67
CA SER A 76 5.13 -2.51 27.46
C SER A 76 4.27 -1.82 28.52
N LYS A 77 4.93 -1.33 29.58
CA LYS A 77 4.31 -0.59 30.69
C LYS A 77 3.46 0.62 30.25
N TYR A 78 3.74 1.15 29.06
CA TYR A 78 3.08 2.32 28.49
C TYR A 78 2.18 2.00 27.29
N TRP A 79 1.90 0.72 27.01
CA TRP A 79 1.14 0.32 25.81
C TRP A 79 1.76 0.83 24.50
N LEU A 80 3.09 0.93 24.47
CA LEU A 80 3.86 1.22 23.27
C LEU A 80 4.27 -0.09 22.58
N PRO A 81 4.24 -0.12 21.24
CA PRO A 81 4.74 -1.24 20.48
C PRO A 81 6.26 -1.34 20.56
N GLU A 82 6.74 -2.52 20.96
CA GLU A 82 8.15 -2.84 21.04
C GLU A 82 8.60 -3.60 19.79
N LEU A 83 9.83 -3.33 19.35
CA LEU A 83 10.41 -3.95 18.15
C LEU A 83 10.37 -5.50 18.20
N PRO A 84 10.69 -6.18 19.32
CA PRO A 84 10.60 -7.64 19.39
C PRO A 84 9.17 -8.16 19.28
N GLY A 85 8.20 -7.43 19.83
CA GLY A 85 6.77 -7.75 19.75
C GLY A 85 6.27 -7.66 18.31
N ILE A 86 6.61 -6.58 17.61
CA ILE A 86 6.32 -6.40 16.18
C ILE A 86 6.96 -7.53 15.37
N ALA A 87 8.25 -7.78 15.54
CA ALA A 87 8.96 -8.83 14.78
C ALA A 87 8.29 -10.21 14.93
N LYS A 88 7.83 -10.53 16.14
CA LYS A 88 7.10 -11.79 16.41
C LYS A 88 5.72 -11.83 15.75
N MET A 89 5.02 -10.71 15.68
CA MET A 89 3.73 -10.62 14.97
C MET A 89 3.89 -10.85 13.46
N PHE A 90 4.92 -10.27 12.86
CA PHE A 90 5.26 -10.45 11.44
C PHE A 90 5.73 -11.87 11.09
N SER A 91 6.01 -12.72 12.08
CA SER A 91 6.31 -14.14 11.86
C SER A 91 5.07 -14.97 11.49
N THR A 92 3.86 -14.42 11.64
CA THR A 92 2.61 -15.08 11.24
C THR A 92 2.20 -14.63 9.84
N GLU A 93 1.91 -15.59 8.96
CA GLU A 93 1.53 -15.32 7.56
C GLU A 93 0.32 -14.37 7.44
N MET A 94 -0.68 -14.49 8.31
CA MET A 94 -1.88 -13.64 8.29
C MET A 94 -1.56 -12.17 8.60
N THR A 95 -0.76 -11.93 9.65
CA THR A 95 -0.32 -10.57 10.01
C THR A 95 0.55 -9.97 8.92
N LEU A 96 1.44 -10.79 8.34
CA LEU A 96 2.33 -10.37 7.26
C LEU A 96 1.52 -9.98 6.01
N ALA A 97 0.54 -10.80 5.61
CA ALA A 97 -0.35 -10.49 4.49
C ALA A 97 -1.16 -9.21 4.75
N SER A 98 -1.71 -9.04 5.96
CA SER A 98 -2.38 -7.80 6.39
C SER A 98 -1.46 -6.58 6.23
N ALA A 99 -0.25 -6.64 6.77
CA ALA A 99 0.72 -5.55 6.67
C ALA A 99 1.15 -5.27 5.22
N TRP A 100 1.25 -6.30 4.39
CA TRP A 100 1.53 -6.14 2.96
C TRP A 100 0.42 -5.39 2.23
N ILE A 101 -0.85 -5.75 2.45
CA ILE A 101 -1.99 -5.05 1.85
C ILE A 101 -2.08 -3.61 2.35
N HIS A 102 -1.78 -3.38 3.63
CA HIS A 102 -1.67 -2.02 4.17
C HIS A 102 -0.64 -1.19 3.41
N LEU A 103 0.57 -1.74 3.20
CA LEU A 103 1.65 -1.09 2.46
C LEU A 103 1.23 -0.78 1.02
N LEU A 104 0.71 -1.77 0.29
CA LEU A 104 0.25 -1.58 -1.08
C LEU A 104 -0.85 -0.51 -1.20
N ALA A 105 -1.77 -0.44 -0.23
CA ALA A 105 -2.84 0.55 -0.23
C ALA A 105 -2.30 1.97 -0.02
N VAL A 106 -1.38 2.16 0.91
CA VAL A 106 -0.75 3.46 1.19
C VAL A 106 0.14 3.89 0.03
N ASP A 107 0.91 2.95 -0.55
CA ASP A 107 1.80 3.22 -1.68
C ASP A 107 1.01 3.66 -2.92
N LEU A 108 -0.10 2.98 -3.22
CA LEU A 108 -0.96 3.35 -4.33
C LEU A 108 -1.61 4.72 -4.08
N PHE A 109 -2.01 5.01 -2.84
CA PHE A 109 -2.58 6.30 -2.47
C PHE A 109 -1.56 7.44 -2.61
N ALA A 110 -0.32 7.23 -2.18
CA ALA A 110 0.75 8.21 -2.35
C ALA A 110 1.10 8.41 -3.84
N ALA A 111 1.19 7.32 -4.62
CA ALA A 111 1.42 7.39 -6.06
C ALA A 111 0.32 8.18 -6.79
N ARG A 112 -0.95 7.99 -6.39
CA ARG A 112 -2.09 8.78 -6.88
C ARG A 112 -1.90 10.27 -6.61
N GLN A 113 -1.48 10.63 -5.40
CA GLN A 113 -1.29 12.03 -5.04
C GLN A 113 -0.15 12.67 -5.84
N VAL A 114 0.98 11.97 -5.98
CA VAL A 114 2.10 12.36 -6.85
C VAL A 114 1.63 12.54 -8.29
N TYR A 115 0.82 11.61 -8.79
CA TYR A 115 0.26 11.68 -10.14
C TYR A 115 -0.62 12.91 -10.34
N TYR A 116 -1.52 13.22 -9.40
CA TYR A 116 -2.36 14.42 -9.50
C TYR A 116 -1.57 15.72 -9.44
N ASP A 117 -0.61 15.81 -8.51
CA ASP A 117 0.22 17.00 -8.38
C ASP A 117 1.03 17.23 -9.66
N GLY A 118 1.61 16.18 -10.24
CA GLY A 118 2.33 16.32 -11.51
C GLY A 118 1.42 16.57 -12.72
N LEU A 119 0.15 16.17 -12.70
CA LEU A 119 -0.79 16.53 -13.75
C LEU A 119 -1.18 18.02 -13.69
N GLN A 120 -1.33 18.59 -12.50
CA GLN A 120 -1.65 20.00 -12.29
C GLN A 120 -0.48 20.92 -12.67
N GLU A 121 0.73 20.52 -12.31
CA GLU A 121 1.96 21.31 -12.52
C GLU A 121 2.69 20.94 -13.82
N ASN A 122 2.15 19.99 -14.61
CA ASN A 122 2.74 19.45 -15.85
C ASN A 122 4.19 18.95 -15.67
N ILE A 123 4.43 18.22 -14.58
CA ILE A 123 5.73 17.62 -14.22
C ILE A 123 5.76 16.14 -14.63
N GLU A 124 6.93 15.63 -14.99
CA GLU A 124 7.14 14.21 -15.26
C GLU A 124 7.02 13.37 -13.99
N THR A 125 5.99 12.51 -13.92
CA THR A 125 5.68 11.68 -12.74
C THR A 125 6.11 10.22 -12.86
N ARG A 126 6.59 9.77 -14.04
CA ARG A 126 6.86 8.35 -14.32
C ARG A 126 7.88 7.73 -13.36
N HIS A 127 8.98 8.45 -13.13
CA HIS A 127 10.05 7.99 -12.22
C HIS A 127 9.56 7.95 -10.78
N SER A 128 8.88 9.01 -10.33
CA SER A 128 8.33 9.10 -8.97
C SER A 128 7.27 8.03 -8.69
N VAL A 129 6.36 7.76 -9.64
CA VAL A 129 5.33 6.72 -9.51
C VAL A 129 5.95 5.32 -9.49
N THR A 130 6.98 5.08 -10.32
CA THR A 130 7.72 3.80 -10.31
C THR A 130 8.44 3.59 -8.98
N LEU A 131 9.08 4.64 -8.46
CA LEU A 131 9.70 4.62 -7.14
C LEU A 131 8.65 4.47 -6.04
N CYS A 132 7.44 5.01 -6.19
CA CYS A 132 6.38 4.83 -5.21
C CYS A 132 5.90 3.38 -5.07
N LEU A 133 6.01 2.57 -6.14
CA LEU A 133 5.68 1.14 -6.10
C LEU A 133 6.71 0.31 -5.31
N LEU A 134 7.99 0.71 -5.35
CA LEU A 134 9.09 -0.04 -4.74
C LEU A 134 9.44 0.48 -3.34
N PHE A 135 9.48 1.80 -3.21
CA PHE A 135 9.90 2.54 -2.03
C PHE A 135 9.10 3.85 -1.93
N CYS A 136 7.84 3.78 -1.51
CA CYS A 136 6.92 4.92 -1.41
C CYS A 136 7.53 6.24 -0.90
N PRO A 137 8.23 6.27 0.26
CA PRO A 137 8.84 7.51 0.75
C PRO A 137 9.88 8.11 -0.21
N ILE A 138 10.66 7.26 -0.90
CA ILE A 138 11.66 7.68 -1.88
C ILE A 138 10.99 8.23 -3.14
N GLY A 139 9.89 7.61 -3.58
CA GLY A 139 9.12 8.10 -4.73
C GLY A 139 8.50 9.46 -4.49
N VAL A 140 7.95 9.70 -3.29
CA VAL A 140 7.43 11.01 -2.88
C VAL A 140 8.56 12.04 -2.83
N LEU A 141 9.70 11.71 -2.23
CA LEU A 141 10.86 12.60 -2.19
C LEU A 141 11.35 12.95 -3.60
N SER A 142 11.45 11.95 -4.49
CA SER A 142 11.84 12.16 -5.89
C SER A 142 10.90 13.14 -6.58
N HIS A 143 9.59 13.04 -6.35
CA HIS A 143 8.61 13.97 -6.92
C HIS A 143 8.84 15.41 -6.46
N PHE A 144 9.06 15.64 -5.16
CA PHE A 144 9.35 16.98 -4.64
C PHE A 144 10.66 17.55 -5.19
N ILE A 145 11.68 16.72 -5.36
CA ILE A 145 12.95 17.13 -6.00
C ILE A 145 12.70 17.52 -7.46
N THR A 146 12.01 16.70 -8.24
CA THR A 146 11.68 17.01 -9.64
C THR A 146 10.86 18.29 -9.72
N LYS A 147 9.87 18.48 -8.85
CA LYS A 147 9.05 19.69 -8.77
C LYS A 147 9.88 20.94 -8.48
N ALA A 148 10.82 20.87 -7.54
CA ALA A 148 11.70 21.99 -7.22
C ALA A 148 12.62 22.35 -8.40
N LEU A 149 13.17 21.34 -9.10
CA LEU A 149 14.04 21.55 -10.26
C LEU A 149 13.30 22.15 -11.47
N THR A 150 12.06 21.71 -11.74
CA THR A 150 11.24 22.28 -12.82
C THR A 150 10.91 23.74 -12.55
N ARG A 151 10.46 24.07 -11.32
CA ARG A 151 10.13 25.45 -10.92
C ARG A 151 11.32 26.39 -10.89
N ALA A 152 12.53 25.89 -10.57
CA ALA A 152 13.74 26.71 -10.58
C ALA A 152 14.21 27.07 -12.01
N ARG A 153 13.62 26.43 -13.03
CA ARG A 153 13.97 26.61 -14.45
C ARG A 153 13.01 27.56 -15.18
N ASP A 154 11.87 27.89 -14.56
CA ASP A 154 10.89 28.88 -15.02
C ASP A 154 11.20 30.27 -14.41
#